data_AF-A0A2H0EUX4-F1
#
_entry.id   AF-A0A2H0EUX4-F1
#
_cell.length_a   1.000
_cell.length_b   1.000
_cell.length_c   1.000
_cell.angle_alpha   90.00
_cell.angle_beta   90.00
_cell.angle_gamma   90.00
#
_symmetry.space_group_name_H-M   'P 1'
#
loop_
_entity.id
_entity.type
_entity.pdbx_description
1 polymer ?
#
loop_
_entity_poly.entity_id
_entity_poly.type
_entity_poly.pdbx_seq_one_letter_code
_entity_poly.pdbx_strand_id
1 'polypeptide(L)' 'SPDDVTLSVGQTATFGETPVFLSRVDVAAREAFVVVVGRGPASVGDSAGALALDDGCALRLVEARDRSAVLARVCAQ' A
#
# COMPACT_ATOMS: atom_id res chain seq x y z
N SER A 1 14.87 -0.62 -0.12
CA SER A 1 15.04 -0.18 -1.53
C SER A 1 14.50 1.23 -1.67
N PRO A 2 14.91 2.04 -2.67
CA PRO A 2 14.57 3.46 -2.72
C PRO A 2 13.07 3.80 -2.85
N ASP A 3 12.19 2.80 -2.98
CA ASP A 3 10.74 2.97 -3.15
C ASP A 3 9.89 2.49 -1.96
N ASP A 4 10.51 2.16 -0.82
CA ASP A 4 9.81 1.73 0.39
C ASP A 4 9.33 2.95 1.18
N VAL A 5 8.01 3.11 1.30
CA VAL A 5 7.37 4.21 2.03
C VAL A 5 6.72 3.65 3.30
N THR A 6 7.08 4.22 4.45
CA THR A 6 6.37 3.94 5.70
C THR A 6 5.19 4.89 5.85
N LEU A 7 3.99 4.34 5.97
CA LEU A 7 2.77 5.09 6.25
C LEU A 7 2.17 4.65 7.59
N SER A 8 1.76 5.61 8.41
CA SER A 8 0.92 5.35 9.58
C SER A 8 -0.56 5.44 9.21
N VAL A 9 -1.41 4.73 9.93
CA VAL A 9 -2.87 4.81 9.77
C VAL A 9 -3.32 6.26 9.91
N GLY A 10 -4.08 6.75 8.93
CA GLY A 10 -4.51 8.14 8.83
C GLY A 10 -3.62 9.01 7.92
N GLN A 11 -2.53 8.45 7.37
CA GLN A 11 -1.66 9.18 6.44
C GLN A 11 -1.92 8.79 4.98
N THR A 12 -1.52 9.68 4.08
CA THR A 12 -1.55 9.49 2.62
C THR A 12 -0.13 9.62 2.08
N ALA A 13 0.25 8.75 1.14
CA ALA A 13 1.42 8.95 0.28
C ALA A 13 1.02 8.83 -1.19
N THR A 14 1.85 9.36 -2.08
CA THR A 14 1.69 9.23 -3.52
C THR A 14 2.66 8.19 -4.04
N PHE A 15 2.15 7.20 -4.77
CA PHE A 15 2.94 6.18 -5.46
C PHE A 15 2.79 6.40 -6.97
N GLY A 16 3.85 6.89 -7.62
CA GLY A 16 3.74 7.42 -8.98
C GLY A 16 2.85 8.67 -8.98
N GLU A 17 1.71 8.60 -9.66
CA GLU A 17 0.68 9.65 -9.68
C GLU A 17 -0.54 9.29 -8.80
N THR A 18 -0.53 8.10 -8.18
CA THR A 18 -1.68 7.58 -7.44
C THR A 18 -1.59 7.93 -5.95
N PRO A 19 -2.51 8.73 -5.38
CA PRO A 19 -2.56 8.97 -3.94
C PRO A 19 -3.22 7.80 -3.23
N VAL A 20 -2.56 7.31 -2.18
CA VAL A 20 -2.98 6.15 -1.39
C VAL A 20 -3.02 6.51 0.09
N PHE A 21 -4.21 6.40 0.68
CA PHE A 21 -4.46 6.63 2.10
C PHE A 21 -4.45 5.31 2.87
N LEU A 22 -3.73 5.22 3.99
CA LEU A 22 -3.72 4.04 4.85
C LEU A 22 -4.82 4.15 5.91
N SER A 23 -5.82 3.28 5.82
CA SER A 23 -7.00 3.31 6.70
C SER A 23 -6.88 2.37 7.91
N ARG A 24 -6.24 1.21 7.72
CA ARG A 24 -6.09 0.18 8.76
C ARG A 24 -4.92 -0.74 8.42
N VAL A 25 -4.32 -1.35 9.44
CA VAL A 25 -3.34 -2.43 9.31
C VAL A 25 -3.81 -3.60 10.18
N ASP A 26 -3.72 -4.81 9.64
CA ASP A 26 -3.83 -6.06 10.39
C ASP A 26 -2.45 -6.73 10.42
N VAL A 27 -1.78 -6.65 11.56
CA VAL A 27 -0.43 -7.18 11.73
C VAL A 27 -0.44 -8.71 11.74
N ALA A 28 -1.48 -9.32 12.32
CA ALA A 28 -1.59 -10.77 12.42
C ALA A 28 -1.85 -11.40 11.05
N ALA A 29 -2.71 -10.77 10.25
CA ALA A 29 -3.01 -11.19 8.88
C ALA A 29 -1.96 -10.72 7.86
N ARG A 30 -1.04 -9.83 8.25
CA ARG A 30 -0.07 -9.17 7.35
C ARG A 30 -0.79 -8.50 6.18
N GLU A 31 -1.77 -7.65 6.51
CA GLU A 31 -2.58 -6.91 5.56
C GLU A 31 -2.60 -5.41 5.88
N ALA A 32 -2.61 -4.58 4.84
CA ALA A 32 -2.86 -3.16 4.92
C ALA A 32 -4.09 -2.80 4.09
N PHE A 33 -5.02 -2.10 4.71
CA PHE A 33 -6.24 -1.61 4.09
C PHE A 33 -6.04 -0.16 3.68
N VAL A 34 -6.15 0.09 2.39
CA VAL A 34 -5.88 1.39 1.79
C VAL A 34 -7.12 1.93 1.10
N VAL A 35 -7.15 3.24 0.89
CA VAL A 35 -8.09 3.87 -0.02
C VAL A 35 -7.28 4.53 -1.13
N VAL A 36 -7.51 4.10 -2.36
CA VAL A 36 -6.91 4.71 -3.54
C VAL A 36 -7.81 5.85 -3.98
N VAL A 37 -7.28 7.06 -4.01
CA VAL A 37 -8.04 8.24 -4.44
C VAL A 37 -8.47 8.03 -5.89
N GLY A 38 -9.78 8.15 -6.13
CA GLY A 38 -10.39 7.91 -7.45
C GLY A 38 -10.81 6.46 -7.73
N ARG A 39 -10.40 5.47 -6.93
CA ARG A 39 -10.83 4.06 -7.09
C ARG A 39 -11.57 3.47 -5.90
N GLY A 40 -11.31 3.97 -4.69
CA GLY A 40 -11.97 3.52 -3.46
C GLY A 40 -11.13 2.55 -2.62
N PRO A 41 -11.76 1.84 -1.68
CA PRO A 41 -11.08 0.94 -0.75
C PRO A 41 -10.44 -0.28 -1.44
N ALA A 42 -9.27 -0.66 -0.97
CA ALA A 42 -8.53 -1.84 -1.39
C ALA A 42 -7.71 -2.41 -0.23
N SER A 43 -7.11 -3.58 -0.42
CA SER A 43 -6.17 -4.19 0.52
C SER A 43 -4.94 -4.70 -0.22
N VAL A 44 -3.80 -4.67 0.45
CA VAL A 44 -2.53 -5.27 0.00
C VAL A 44 -1.95 -6.11 1.14
N GLY A 45 -1.36 -7.25 0.81
CA GLY A 45 -0.86 -8.17 1.84
C GLY A 45 -0.83 -9.62 1.36
N ASP A 46 -0.62 -10.55 2.29
CA ASP A 46 -0.42 -11.97 1.95
C ASP A 46 -1.67 -12.59 1.28
N SER A 47 -2.89 -12.24 1.71
CA SER A 47 -4.13 -12.77 1.11
C SER A 47 -4.61 -11.97 -0.11
N ALA A 48 -4.33 -10.66 -0.14
CA ALA A 48 -4.82 -9.75 -1.18
C ALA A 48 -3.85 -9.59 -2.36
N GLY A 49 -2.57 -9.94 -2.17
CA GLY A 49 -1.51 -9.74 -3.15
C GLY A 49 -1.12 -8.27 -3.31
N ALA A 50 -0.62 -7.94 -4.51
CA ALA A 50 -0.24 -6.59 -4.90
C ALA A 50 -1.41 -5.88 -5.61
N LEU A 51 -1.51 -4.57 -5.42
CA LEU A 51 -2.54 -3.73 -6.01
C LEU A 51 -1.99 -3.02 -7.24
N ALA A 52 -2.59 -3.24 -8.42
CA ALA A 52 -2.17 -2.57 -9.65
C ALA A 52 -2.39 -1.05 -9.57
N LEU A 53 -1.37 -0.27 -9.97
CA LEU A 53 -1.41 1.18 -10.17
C LEU A 53 -1.66 1.49 -11.67
N ASP A 54 -2.06 2.71 -12.00
CA ASP A 54 -2.44 3.10 -13.38
C ASP A 54 -1.24 3.19 -14.34
N ASP A 55 -0.03 3.24 -13.79
CA ASP A 55 1.24 3.42 -14.50
C ASP A 55 1.94 2.10 -14.87
N GLY A 56 1.22 0.97 -14.77
CA GLY A 56 1.79 -0.37 -15.00
C GLY A 56 2.66 -0.89 -13.86
N CYS A 57 2.73 -0.16 -12.74
CA CYS A 57 3.35 -0.64 -11.52
C CYS A 57 2.31 -1.26 -10.57
N ALA A 58 2.77 -1.81 -9.46
CA ALA A 58 1.93 -2.35 -8.42
C ALA A 58 2.41 -1.90 -7.03
N LEU A 59 1.46 -1.69 -6.12
CA LEU A 59 1.69 -1.44 -4.72
C LEU A 59 1.73 -2.78 -3.96
N ARG A 60 2.81 -3.02 -3.21
CA ARG A 60 3.00 -4.22 -2.40
C ARG A 60 3.21 -3.86 -0.94
N LEU A 61 2.67 -4.69 -0.05
CA LEU A 61 3.02 -4.64 1.36
C LEU A 61 4.38 -5.32 1.58
N VAL A 62 5.34 -4.58 2.13
CA VAL A 62 6.64 -5.11 2.55
C VAL A 62 6.56 -5.57 4.00
N GLU A 63 5.94 -4.75 4.86
CA GLU A 63 5.83 -5.04 6.29
C GLU A 63 4.58 -4.40 6.89
N ALA A 64 3.87 -5.14 7.75
CA ALA A 64 2.81 -4.62 8.60
C ALA A 64 3.33 -4.48 10.03
N ARG A 65 3.11 -3.32 10.65
CA ARG A 65 3.48 -3.00 12.04
C ARG A 65 2.27 -2.42 12.78
N ASP A 66 2.39 -2.27 14.09
CA ASP A 66 1.35 -1.60 14.87
C ASP A 66 1.07 -0.20 14.30
N ARG A 67 -0.16 -0.01 13.82
CA ARG A 67 -0.67 1.20 13.19
C ARG A 67 0.12 1.73 11.97
N SER A 68 1.03 0.97 11.39
CA SER A 68 1.85 1.41 10.25
C SER A 68 2.13 0.30 9.25
N ALA A 69 2.32 0.65 7.99
CA ALA A 69 2.68 -0.27 6.93
C ALA A 69 3.88 0.27 6.14
N VAL A 70 4.80 -0.62 5.78
CA VAL A 70 5.85 -0.36 4.79
C VAL A 70 5.33 -0.84 3.45
N LEU A 71 5.15 0.08 2.52
CA LEU A 71 4.60 -0.17 1.19
C LEU A 71 5.67 0.11 0.14
N ALA A 72 5.74 -0.71 -0.90
CA ALA A 72 6.66 -0.52 -2.01
C ALA A 72 5.89 -0.41 -3.33
N ARG A 73 6.30 0.51 -4.20
CA ARG A 73 5.89 0.52 -5.61
C ARG A 73 6.87 -0.34 -6.40
N VAL A 74 6.35 -1.35 -7.08
CA VAL A 74 7.13 -2.29 -7.90
C VAL A 74 6.63 -2.19 -9.33
N CYS A 75 7.51 -1.80 -10.25
CA CYS A 75 7.20 -1.73 -11.67
C CYS A 75 7.78 -2.97 -12.37
N ALA A 76 7.03 -3.55 -13.31
CA ALA A 76 7.61 -4.53 -14.22
C ALA A 76 8.73 -3.83 -15.01
N GLN A 77 9.93 -4.43 -15.00
CA GLN A 77 11.04 -3.99 -15.86
C GLN A 77 10.76 -4.35 -17.31
#